data_AF-A0A9Q7SAK2-F1
#
_entry.id   AF-A0A9Q7SAK2-F1
#
_cell.length_a   1.000
_cell.length_b   1.000
_cell.length_c   1.000
_cell.angle_alpha   90.00
_cell.angle_beta   90.00
_cell.angle_gamma   90.00
#
_symmetry.space_group_name_H-M   'P 1'
#
loop_
_entity.id
_entity.type
_entity.pdbx_description
1 polymer ?
#
loop_
_entity_poly.entity_id
_entity_poly.type
_entity_poly.pdbx_seq_one_letter_code
_entity_poly.pdbx_strand_id
1 'polypeptide(L)'
;MARAGAPFVAGVYGNHCTQDYLSEYAIVDLVGDRAHPARRGVLALPGQREVSVLAVQGCVRYKSDRDDVLFTQAEYASAIDEIPAADLVITHCPPAGINDAQDAAHAGILALRQWVDRHRPRWILHGHTHDNPQHSRHGDTEVFYVHGQAMVDLQF
;
A
#
# COMPACT_ATOMS: atom_id res chain seq x y z
N MET A 1 -16.06 -13.87 3.70
CA MET A 1 -15.21 -13.26 4.75
C MET A 1 -15.88 -13.39 6.12
N ALA A 2 -15.85 -14.59 6.70
CA ALA A 2 -16.42 -14.87 8.01
C ALA A 2 -15.50 -14.30 9.12
N ARG A 3 -16.04 -13.33 9.85
CA ARG A 3 -15.58 -12.63 11.08
C ARG A 3 -14.30 -13.16 11.73
N ALA A 4 -13.16 -12.57 11.38
CA ALA A 4 -11.88 -12.74 12.09
C ALA A 4 -11.84 -12.13 13.51
N GLY A 5 -12.99 -11.63 14.03
CA GLY A 5 -13.05 -10.87 15.27
C GLY A 5 -12.33 -9.52 15.23
N ALA A 6 -11.83 -9.10 14.05
CA ALA A 6 -11.11 -7.85 13.88
C ALA A 6 -12.04 -6.64 14.15
N PRO A 7 -11.57 -5.61 14.86
CA PRO A 7 -12.36 -4.42 15.19
C PRO A 7 -12.80 -3.64 13.95
N PHE A 8 -12.02 -3.71 12.87
CA PHE A 8 -12.40 -3.28 11.52
C PHE A 8 -11.55 -4.05 10.50
N VAL A 9 -11.94 -3.96 9.23
CA VAL A 9 -11.15 -4.42 8.10
C VAL A 9 -10.96 -3.23 7.17
N ALA A 10 -9.75 -3.01 6.68
CA ALA A 10 -9.44 -1.95 5.73
C ALA A 10 -8.48 -2.45 4.66
N GLY A 11 -8.43 -1.78 3.52
CA GLY A 11 -7.58 -2.18 2.41
C GLY A 11 -7.38 -1.11 1.36
N VAL A 12 -6.54 -1.46 0.39
CA VAL A 12 -6.31 -0.73 -0.86
C VAL A 12 -6.62 -1.67 -2.02
N TYR A 13 -7.00 -1.13 -3.18
CA TYR A 13 -7.19 -1.96 -4.36
C TYR A 13 -5.86 -2.48 -4.91
N GLY A 14 -5.89 -3.70 -5.43
CA GLY A 14 -4.83 -4.27 -6.25
C GLY A 14 -5.03 -3.97 -7.73
N ASN A 15 -4.03 -4.31 -8.55
CA ASN A 15 -4.04 -4.00 -9.98
C ASN A 15 -5.15 -4.72 -10.77
N HIS A 16 -5.63 -5.87 -10.30
CA HIS A 16 -6.71 -6.65 -10.95
C HIS A 16 -8.11 -6.36 -10.40
N CYS A 17 -8.25 -5.34 -9.54
CA CYS A 17 -9.54 -4.94 -9.03
C CYS A 17 -10.28 -4.12 -10.10
N THR A 18 -11.43 -4.62 -10.56
CA THR A 18 -12.19 -3.99 -11.65
C THR A 18 -13.47 -3.29 -11.20
N GLN A 19 -13.81 -3.36 -9.89
CA GLN A 19 -15.06 -2.87 -9.31
C GLN A 19 -14.83 -2.28 -7.91
N ASP A 20 -15.75 -1.42 -7.46
CA ASP A 20 -15.70 -0.74 -6.16
C ASP A 20 -16.25 -1.61 -5.02
N TYR A 21 -15.64 -2.78 -4.85
CA TYR A 21 -16.20 -3.80 -3.96
C TYR A 21 -15.85 -3.64 -2.47
N LEU A 22 -14.82 -2.85 -2.11
CA LEU A 22 -14.32 -2.81 -0.72
C LEU A 22 -15.44 -2.45 0.26
N SER A 23 -16.17 -1.37 -0.05
CA SER A 23 -17.30 -0.89 0.76
C SER A 23 -18.44 -1.91 0.84
N GLU A 24 -18.73 -2.63 -0.25
CA GLU A 24 -19.77 -3.66 -0.30
C GLU A 24 -19.49 -4.81 0.68
N TYR A 25 -18.21 -5.12 0.89
CA TYR A 25 -17.76 -6.16 1.82
C TYR A 25 -17.40 -5.62 3.22
N ALA A 26 -17.81 -4.40 3.56
CA ALA A 26 -17.48 -3.73 4.82
C ALA A 26 -15.96 -3.62 5.09
N ILE A 27 -15.18 -3.50 4.02
CA ILE A 27 -13.76 -3.16 4.06
C ILE A 27 -13.66 -1.65 3.88
N VAL A 28 -13.05 -0.97 4.86
CA VAL A 28 -12.75 0.46 4.76
C VAL A 28 -11.75 0.67 3.63
N ASP A 29 -12.16 1.38 2.59
CA ASP A 29 -11.28 1.84 1.53
C ASP A 29 -10.37 2.96 2.06
N LEU A 30 -9.07 2.66 2.17
CA LEU A 30 -8.09 3.59 2.73
C LEU A 30 -7.76 4.76 1.78
N VAL A 31 -8.01 4.60 0.48
CA VAL A 31 -7.87 5.69 -0.50
C VAL A 31 -9.21 6.41 -0.63
N GLY A 32 -10.30 5.65 -0.74
CA GLY A 32 -11.69 6.16 -0.82
C GLY A 32 -12.13 6.53 -2.22
N ASP A 33 -11.26 6.38 -3.22
CA ASP A 33 -11.56 6.58 -4.64
C ASP A 33 -10.63 5.72 -5.50
N ARG A 34 -11.19 4.81 -6.30
CA ARG A 34 -10.44 3.91 -7.18
C ARG A 34 -9.65 4.65 -8.27
N ALA A 35 -10.07 5.87 -8.62
CA ALA A 35 -9.40 6.71 -9.62
C ALA A 35 -8.17 7.46 -9.09
N HIS A 36 -7.91 7.43 -7.78
CA HIS A 36 -6.75 8.08 -7.17
C HIS A 36 -5.72 7.05 -6.70
N PRO A 37 -4.41 7.28 -6.87
CA PRO A 37 -3.42 6.27 -6.53
C PRO A 37 -3.06 6.21 -5.04
N ALA A 38 -3.25 7.30 -4.29
CA ALA A 38 -2.78 7.38 -2.91
C ALA A 38 -3.58 8.36 -2.06
N ARG A 39 -3.62 8.10 -0.74
CA ARG A 39 -4.17 9.01 0.26
C ARG A 39 -3.46 8.84 1.61
N ARG A 40 -3.28 9.95 2.33
CA ARG A 40 -2.87 9.92 3.73
C ARG A 40 -4.10 9.92 4.65
N GLY A 41 -4.07 9.08 5.67
CA GLY A 41 -5.10 8.96 6.68
C GLY A 41 -4.55 8.64 8.06
N VAL A 42 -5.44 8.26 8.96
CA VAL A 42 -5.12 7.82 10.32
C VAL A 42 -5.97 6.58 10.62
N LEU A 43 -5.33 5.54 11.16
CA LEU A 43 -6.02 4.41 11.76
C LEU A 43 -6.14 4.67 13.27
N ALA A 44 -7.38 4.74 13.74
CA ALA A 44 -7.70 4.98 15.14
C ALA A 44 -8.53 3.82 15.69
N LEU A 45 -8.00 3.13 16.70
CA LEU A 45 -8.66 2.04 17.40
C LEU A 45 -8.89 2.45 18.87
N PRO A 46 -10.08 2.19 19.45
CA PRO A 46 -10.32 2.51 20.85
C PRO A 46 -9.29 1.87 21.79
N GLY A 47 -8.67 2.70 22.64
CA GLY A 47 -7.64 2.26 23.59
C GLY A 47 -6.27 1.97 22.98
N GLN A 48 -6.06 2.25 21.69
CA GLN A 48 -4.76 2.13 21.01
C GLN A 48 -4.25 3.51 20.56
N ARG A 49 -2.94 3.59 20.33
CA ARG A 49 -2.33 4.78 19.73
C ARG A 49 -2.80 4.94 18.27
N GLU A 50 -3.11 6.17 17.87
CA GLU A 50 -3.38 6.49 16.47
C GLU A 50 -2.13 6.27 15.60
N VAL A 51 -2.33 5.70 14.41
CA VAL A 51 -1.26 5.42 13.45
C VAL A 51 -1.52 6.23 12.19
N SER A 52 -0.59 7.11 11.82
CA SER A 52 -0.71 7.81 10.53
C SER A 52 -0.32 6.87 9.40
N VAL A 53 -1.13 6.85 8.33
CA VAL A 53 -0.99 5.89 7.23
C VAL A 53 -0.91 6.60 5.89
N LEU A 54 0.02 6.18 5.05
CA LEU A 54 -0.01 6.41 3.61
C LEU A 54 -0.52 5.14 2.93
N ALA A 55 -1.72 5.22 2.35
CA ALA A 55 -2.33 4.15 1.57
C ALA A 55 -2.05 4.38 0.08
N VAL A 56 -1.56 3.35 -0.62
CA VAL A 56 -1.21 3.43 -2.05
C VAL A 56 -1.74 2.20 -2.78
N GLN A 57 -2.59 2.40 -3.80
CA GLN A 57 -3.31 1.33 -4.48
C GLN A 57 -2.84 1.10 -5.92
N GLY A 58 -3.25 -0.02 -6.49
CA GLY A 58 -2.93 -0.41 -7.87
C GLY A 58 -1.46 -0.75 -8.06
N CYS A 59 -1.03 -0.75 -9.32
CA CYS A 59 0.39 -0.84 -9.69
C CYS A 59 0.73 0.07 -10.89
N VAL A 60 2.00 0.08 -11.25
CA VAL A 60 2.49 0.79 -12.44
C VAL A 60 1.82 0.21 -13.68
N ARG A 61 1.29 1.08 -14.54
CA ARG A 61 0.56 0.71 -15.75
C ARG A 61 1.46 -0.02 -16.75
N TYR A 62 1.15 -1.29 -17.00
CA TYR A 62 1.86 -2.15 -17.95
C TYR A 62 0.99 -2.63 -19.12
N LYS A 63 -0.32 -2.33 -19.09
CA LYS A 63 -1.29 -2.62 -20.16
C LYS A 63 -2.29 -1.48 -20.33
N SER A 64 -3.04 -1.50 -21.43
CA SER A 64 -4.00 -0.45 -21.81
C SER A 64 -5.40 -0.63 -21.21
N ASP A 65 -5.58 -1.61 -20.32
CA ASP A 65 -6.83 -1.87 -19.61
C ASP A 65 -7.26 -0.63 -18.83
N ARG A 66 -8.56 -0.31 -18.89
CA ARG A 66 -9.12 0.88 -18.26
C ARG A 66 -9.92 0.56 -16.99
N ASP A 67 -10.25 -0.70 -16.76
CA ASP A 67 -11.06 -1.11 -15.60
C ASP A 67 -10.17 -1.52 -14.42
N ASP A 68 -8.99 -2.07 -14.71
CA ASP A 68 -7.94 -2.37 -13.74
C ASP A 68 -7.38 -1.10 -13.06
N VAL A 69 -6.95 -1.23 -11.80
CA VAL A 69 -6.36 -0.12 -11.03
C VAL A 69 -4.89 0.05 -11.41
N LEU A 70 -4.64 0.81 -12.48
CA LEU A 70 -3.31 1.03 -13.05
C LEU A 70 -3.00 2.52 -13.20
N PHE A 71 -1.86 2.94 -12.64
CA PHE A 71 -1.41 4.32 -12.72
C PHE A 71 -0.02 4.42 -13.37
N THR A 72 0.23 5.51 -14.07
CA THR A 72 1.56 5.88 -14.54
C THR A 72 2.43 6.34 -13.36
N GLN A 73 3.75 6.29 -13.55
CA GLN A 73 4.68 6.87 -12.58
C GLN A 73 4.41 8.36 -12.32
N ALA A 74 3.93 9.11 -13.32
CA ALA A 74 3.58 10.53 -13.19
C ALA A 74 2.32 10.76 -12.34
N GLU A 75 1.30 9.90 -12.48
CA GLU A 75 0.10 9.95 -11.63
C GLU A 75 0.46 9.61 -10.17
N TYR A 76 1.33 8.62 -9.94
CA TYR A 76 1.86 8.34 -8.60
C TYR A 76 2.65 9.52 -8.03
N ALA A 77 3.54 10.13 -8.82
CA ALA A 77 4.31 11.31 -8.38
C ALA A 77 3.39 12.47 -7.96
N SER A 78 2.45 12.83 -8.83
CA SER A 78 1.47 13.89 -8.57
C SER A 78 0.67 13.68 -7.28
N ALA A 79 0.41 12.42 -6.91
CA ALA A 79 -0.38 12.11 -5.72
C ALA A 79 0.45 11.91 -4.45
N ILE A 80 1.72 11.52 -4.56
CA ILE A 80 2.55 11.11 -3.41
C ILE A 80 3.54 12.21 -3.00
N ASP A 81 4.09 12.99 -3.94
CA ASP A 81 5.26 13.84 -3.67
C ASP A 81 5.02 14.88 -2.57
N GLU A 82 3.80 15.41 -2.49
CA GLU A 82 3.36 16.42 -1.51
C GLU A 82 2.72 15.82 -0.26
N ILE A 83 2.58 14.49 -0.17
CA ILE A 83 2.03 13.84 1.01
C ILE A 83 3.03 13.98 2.18
N PRO A 84 2.62 14.51 3.35
CA PRO A 84 3.50 14.61 4.51
C PRO A 84 3.76 13.23 5.13
N ALA A 85 4.78 13.15 5.98
CA ALA A 85 5.18 11.93 6.68
C ALA A 85 4.01 11.14 7.31
N ALA A 86 4.15 9.81 7.29
CA ALA A 86 3.27 8.86 7.92
C ALA A 86 4.09 7.74 8.58
N ASP A 87 3.55 7.13 9.63
CA ASP A 87 4.22 6.06 10.37
C ASP A 87 4.23 4.74 9.58
N LEU A 88 3.14 4.47 8.87
CA LEU A 88 2.88 3.21 8.17
C LEU A 88 2.54 3.46 6.70
N VAL A 89 3.13 2.68 5.81
CA VAL A 89 2.71 2.55 4.41
C VAL A 89 1.96 1.24 4.23
N ILE A 90 0.75 1.30 3.68
CA ILE A 90 0.02 0.12 3.19
C ILE A 90 -0.06 0.26 1.68
N THR A 91 0.53 -0.68 0.95
CA THR A 91 0.53 -0.61 -0.52
C THR A 91 0.32 -1.95 -1.19
N HIS A 92 -0.35 -1.96 -2.33
CA HIS A 92 -0.39 -3.16 -3.17
C HIS A 92 0.98 -3.37 -3.84
N CYS A 93 1.40 -2.43 -4.70
CA CYS A 93 2.66 -2.47 -5.42
C CYS A 93 3.82 -1.86 -4.59
N PRO A 94 4.97 -2.52 -4.48
CA PRO A 94 6.06 -2.02 -3.64
C PRO A 94 6.70 -0.71 -4.15
N PRO A 95 7.48 -0.03 -3.29
CA PRO A 95 8.38 1.04 -3.73
C PRO A 95 9.46 0.51 -4.68
N ALA A 96 9.89 1.31 -5.65
CA ALA A 96 10.96 0.94 -6.58
C ALA A 96 12.28 0.57 -5.88
N GLY A 97 12.89 -0.54 -6.31
CA GLY A 97 14.11 -1.12 -5.74
C GLY A 97 13.94 -1.73 -4.35
N ILE A 98 12.71 -1.88 -3.84
CA ILE A 98 12.39 -2.56 -2.58
C ILE A 98 11.39 -3.66 -2.92
N ASN A 99 11.84 -4.92 -3.00
CA ASN A 99 10.96 -6.07 -3.28
C ASN A 99 10.19 -5.99 -4.62
N ASP A 100 10.63 -5.16 -5.57
CA ASP A 100 10.11 -5.09 -6.94
C ASP A 100 10.79 -6.11 -7.86
N ALA A 101 10.31 -6.24 -9.10
CA ALA A 101 10.90 -7.11 -10.10
C ALA A 101 11.13 -6.40 -11.44
N GLN A 102 11.89 -7.04 -12.32
CA GLN A 102 12.27 -6.45 -13.61
C GLN A 102 11.17 -6.49 -14.67
N ASP A 103 10.14 -7.32 -14.48
CA ASP A 103 9.03 -7.37 -15.42
C ASP A 103 8.07 -6.19 -15.22
N ALA A 104 7.36 -5.82 -16.29
CA ALA A 104 6.57 -4.61 -16.31
C ALA A 104 5.41 -4.59 -15.30
N ALA A 105 4.85 -5.76 -14.95
CA ALA A 105 3.72 -5.82 -14.03
C ALA A 105 4.15 -5.58 -12.58
N HIS A 106 5.39 -5.93 -12.23
CA HIS A 106 5.93 -5.88 -10.87
C HIS A 106 7.00 -4.79 -10.68
N ALA A 107 7.09 -3.84 -11.60
CA ALA A 107 7.93 -2.66 -11.45
C ALA A 107 7.43 -1.79 -10.28
N GLY A 108 8.34 -1.40 -9.39
CA GLY A 108 7.97 -0.62 -8.20
C GLY A 108 7.65 0.85 -8.51
N ILE A 109 7.00 1.50 -7.55
CA ILE A 109 6.58 2.90 -7.66
C ILE A 109 7.74 3.82 -7.31
N LEU A 110 8.15 4.68 -8.25
CA LEU A 110 9.31 5.57 -8.10
C LEU A 110 9.06 6.67 -7.06
N ALA A 111 7.89 7.32 -7.12
CA ALA A 111 7.51 8.37 -6.18
C ALA A 111 7.42 7.85 -4.74
N LEU A 112 6.88 6.63 -4.57
CA LEU A 112 6.81 5.98 -3.26
C LEU A 112 8.21 5.70 -2.70
N ARG A 113 9.16 5.26 -3.53
CA ARG A 113 10.56 5.08 -3.10
C ARG A 113 11.17 6.40 -2.63
N GLN A 114 11.00 7.48 -3.37
CA GLN A 114 11.51 8.80 -2.98
C GLN A 114 10.87 9.28 -1.68
N TRP A 115 9.57 9.05 -1.51
CA TRP A 115 8.85 9.38 -0.29
C TRP A 115 9.36 8.57 0.91
N VAL A 116 9.61 7.27 0.75
CA VAL A 116 10.18 6.39 1.79
C VAL A 116 11.58 6.86 2.19
N ASP A 117 12.44 7.17 1.21
CA ASP A 117 13.80 7.65 1.48
C ASP A 117 13.80 8.99 2.23
N ARG A 118 12.84 9.89 1.91
CA ARG A 118 12.69 11.20 2.54
C ARG A 118 12.10 11.15 3.94
N HIS A 119 11.00 10.41 4.11
CA HIS A 119 10.19 10.45 5.33
C HIS A 119 10.48 9.31 6.29
N ARG A 120 11.16 8.24 5.83
CA ARG A 120 11.59 7.10 6.64
C ARG A 120 10.43 6.56 7.50
N PRO A 121 9.33 6.10 6.90
CA PRO A 121 8.24 5.50 7.66
C PRO A 121 8.77 4.34 8.50
N ARG A 122 8.11 4.03 9.60
CA ARG A 122 8.56 2.91 10.45
C ARG A 122 8.28 1.57 9.81
N TRP A 123 7.16 1.47 9.08
CA TRP A 123 6.68 0.21 8.52
C TRP A 123 6.15 0.37 7.10
N ILE A 124 6.44 -0.63 6.26
CA ILE A 124 5.82 -0.81 4.94
C ILE A 124 5.20 -2.20 4.91
N LEU A 125 3.92 -2.29 4.58
CA LEU A 125 3.22 -3.54 4.32
C LEU A 125 2.85 -3.57 2.83
N HIS A 126 3.35 -4.58 2.11
CA HIS A 126 3.04 -4.73 0.69
C HIS A 126 2.82 -6.17 0.23
N GLY A 127 2.22 -6.31 -0.95
CA GLY A 127 2.04 -7.58 -1.64
C GLY A 127 2.53 -7.48 -3.08
N HIS A 128 1.69 -7.97 -4.01
CA HIS A 128 1.82 -7.89 -5.47
C HIS A 128 2.96 -8.68 -6.12
N THR A 129 4.15 -8.67 -5.53
CA THR A 129 5.34 -9.33 -6.09
C THR A 129 5.53 -10.75 -5.55
N HIS A 130 6.64 -11.40 -5.92
CA HIS A 130 6.90 -12.81 -5.65
C HIS A 130 8.30 -12.98 -5.03
N ASP A 131 8.51 -14.11 -4.34
CA ASP A 131 9.82 -14.59 -3.86
C ASP A 131 10.61 -13.62 -2.96
N ASN A 132 9.91 -12.74 -2.25
CA ASN A 132 10.52 -11.81 -1.30
C ASN A 132 10.56 -12.40 0.13
N PRO A 133 11.55 -12.01 0.96
CA PRO A 133 11.53 -12.34 2.37
C PRO A 133 10.29 -11.72 3.04
N GLN A 134 9.61 -12.48 3.90
CA GLN A 134 8.41 -11.99 4.62
C GLN A 134 8.70 -10.72 5.44
N HIS A 135 9.95 -10.55 5.88
CA HIS A 135 10.41 -9.38 6.60
C HIS A 135 11.83 -9.01 6.15
N SER A 136 12.03 -7.74 5.79
CA SER A 136 13.32 -7.14 5.48
C SER A 136 13.39 -5.70 6.00
N ARG A 137 14.50 -5.01 5.75
CA ARG A 137 14.68 -3.61 6.14
C ARG A 137 15.19 -2.77 4.98
N HIS A 138 14.72 -1.54 4.91
CA HIS A 138 15.25 -0.50 4.04
C HIS A 138 15.65 0.71 4.87
N GLY A 139 16.95 0.84 5.17
CA GLY A 139 17.42 1.80 6.18
C GLY A 139 16.84 1.46 7.55
N ASP A 140 16.08 2.40 8.12
CA ASP A 140 15.42 2.25 9.42
C ASP A 140 13.95 1.79 9.30
N THR A 141 13.46 1.58 8.07
CA THR A 141 12.09 1.13 7.78
C THR A 141 12.02 -0.39 7.75
N GLU A 142 11.11 -0.97 8.53
CA GLU A 142 10.77 -2.39 8.45
C GLU A 142 9.84 -2.64 7.26
N VAL A 143 10.13 -3.64 6.43
CA VAL A 143 9.38 -3.96 5.22
C VAL A 143 8.80 -5.36 5.36
N PHE A 144 7.47 -5.46 5.39
CA PHE A 144 6.73 -6.70 5.45
C PHE A 144 6.14 -7.02 4.08
N TYR A 145 6.62 -8.11 3.49
CA TYR A 145 6.03 -8.71 2.31
C TYR A 145 4.97 -9.72 2.72
N VAL A 146 3.75 -9.54 2.23
CA VAL A 146 2.59 -10.37 2.59
C VAL A 146 2.10 -11.15 1.37
N HIS A 147 2.30 -12.46 1.41
CA HIS A 147 1.67 -13.42 0.50
C HIS A 147 0.75 -14.36 1.30
N GLY A 148 -0.55 -14.31 1.02
CA GLY A 148 -1.57 -14.97 1.82
C GLY A 148 -1.94 -14.15 3.05
N GLN A 149 -1.36 -14.47 4.22
CA GLN A 149 -1.63 -13.77 5.49
C GLN A 149 -0.35 -13.59 6.32
N ALA A 150 -0.29 -12.49 7.07
CA ALA A 150 0.75 -12.22 8.05
C ALA A 150 0.14 -11.53 9.28
N MET A 151 0.72 -11.78 10.46
CA MET A 151 0.40 -11.05 11.69
C MET A 151 1.60 -10.18 12.02
N VAL A 152 1.37 -8.87 12.16
CA VAL A 152 2.41 -7.88 12.39
C VAL A 152 2.05 -7.07 13.63
N ASP A 153 2.93 -7.08 14.62
CA ASP A 153 2.80 -6.27 15.83
C ASP A 153 3.57 -4.95 15.65
N LEU A 154 2.84 -3.84 15.56
CA LEU A 154 3.44 -2.51 15.44
C LEU A 154 3.84 -2.01 16.84
N GLN A 155 5.13 -2.06 17.15
CA GLN A 155 5.67 -1.63 18.45
C GLN A 155 5.93 -0.13 18.44
N PHE A 156 5.29 0.64 19.32
CA PHE A 156 5.38 2.10 19.32
C PHE A 156 6.55 2.67 20.11
#